data_AF-A0A1X1RNT8-F1
#
_entry.id   AF-A0A1X1RNT8-F1
#
_cell.length_a   1.000
_cell.length_b   1.000
_cell.length_c   1.000
_cell.angle_alpha   90.00
_cell.angle_beta   90.00
_cell.angle_gamma   90.00
#
_symmetry.space_group_name_H-M   'P 1'
#
loop_
_entity.id
_entity.type
_entity.pdbx_description
1 polymer ?
#
loop_
_entity_poly.entity_id
_entity_poly.type
_entity_poly.pdbx_seq_one_letter_code
_entity_poly.pdbx_strand_id
1 'polypeptide(L)'
;MASREALEDWADRWLQANREAEQAGDWKPLAEFYTDDASYGWNIGPKEDVMCLGKDQIREVALGLEMEGLENWVYEYRKVLIDEKQNEIVGFWKQIAHKSDGGTDEIYGIGGSWFRLDENLLIEWQRDFFDFGHVQKAFMNLIGSGDLTPTMQKRIERSLAGEKLPGYYPLGQAPSPLF
;
A
#
# COMPACT_ATOMS: atom_id res chain seq x y z
N MET A 1 -7.82 3.25 -25.02
CA MET A 1 -7.11 2.09 -24.45
C MET A 1 -5.66 2.22 -24.83
N ALA A 2 -4.78 2.15 -23.83
CA ALA A 2 -3.34 2.25 -24.02
C ALA A 2 -2.81 1.02 -24.75
N SER A 3 -1.66 1.15 -25.41
CA SER A 3 -0.95 -0.02 -25.96
C SER A 3 -0.37 -0.86 -24.83
N ARG A 4 -0.12 -2.15 -25.10
CA ARG A 4 0.62 -3.03 -24.17
C ARG A 4 1.96 -2.39 -23.77
N GLU A 5 2.70 -1.87 -24.74
CA GLU A 5 4.01 -1.23 -24.54
C GLU A 5 3.92 -0.02 -23.60
N ALA A 6 2.89 0.81 -23.73
CA ALA A 6 2.69 1.96 -22.84
C ALA A 6 2.36 1.53 -21.40
N LEU A 7 1.64 0.41 -21.22
CA LEU A 7 1.35 -0.15 -19.90
C LEU A 7 2.58 -0.85 -19.29
N GLU A 8 3.43 -1.46 -20.10
CA GLU A 8 4.72 -2.00 -19.67
C GLU A 8 5.67 -0.88 -19.22
N ASP A 9 5.79 0.21 -19.99
CA ASP A 9 6.55 1.39 -19.58
C ASP A 9 6.01 2.01 -18.28
N TRP A 10 4.68 2.09 -18.15
CA TRP A 10 4.06 2.54 -16.91
C TRP A 10 4.45 1.66 -15.72
N ALA A 11 4.40 0.33 -15.89
CA ALA A 11 4.76 -0.60 -14.83
C ALA A 11 6.23 -0.44 -14.43
N ASP A 12 7.14 -0.27 -15.38
CA ASP A 12 8.56 -0.06 -15.10
C ASP A 12 8.80 1.24 -14.31
N ARG A 13 8.12 2.33 -14.67
CA ARG A 13 8.18 3.60 -13.94
C ARG A 13 7.60 3.49 -12.53
N TRP A 14 6.46 2.83 -12.38
CA TRP A 14 5.85 2.58 -11.06
C TRP A 14 6.77 1.77 -10.16
N LEU A 15 7.32 0.66 -10.67
CA LEU A 15 8.24 -0.20 -9.93
C LEU A 15 9.53 0.54 -9.53
N GLN A 16 10.03 1.41 -10.41
CA GLN A 16 11.19 2.25 -10.10
C GLN A 16 10.87 3.25 -9.00
N ALA A 17 9.77 3.99 -9.12
CA ALA A 17 9.36 4.95 -8.10
C ALA A 17 9.09 4.27 -6.75
N ASN A 18 8.49 3.08 -6.74
CA ASN A 18 8.26 2.32 -5.51
C ASN A 18 9.57 1.92 -4.82
N ARG A 19 10.59 1.49 -5.58
CA ARG A 19 11.92 1.19 -5.01
C ARG A 19 12.60 2.45 -4.45
N GLU A 20 12.44 3.58 -5.11
CA GLU A 20 12.98 4.86 -4.63
C GLU A 20 12.27 5.30 -3.34
N ALA A 21 10.96 5.13 -3.27
CA ALA A 21 10.17 5.39 -2.06
C ALA A 21 10.59 4.50 -0.88
N GLU A 22 10.77 3.19 -1.11
CA GLU A 22 11.27 2.24 -0.11
C GLU A 22 12.67 2.62 0.39
N GLN A 23 13.58 3.03 -0.50
CA GLN A 23 14.93 3.46 -0.11
C GLN A 23 14.91 4.77 0.69
N ALA A 24 13.98 5.67 0.37
CA ALA A 24 13.83 6.94 1.07
C ALA A 24 13.04 6.81 2.39
N GLY A 25 12.26 5.73 2.55
CA GLY A 25 11.25 5.63 3.60
C GLY A 25 10.11 6.65 3.42
N ASP A 26 9.84 7.08 2.18
CA ASP A 26 8.81 8.08 1.86
C ASP A 26 8.07 7.69 0.57
N TRP A 27 6.79 7.33 0.71
CA TRP A 27 5.93 6.91 -0.40
C TRP A 27 5.06 8.03 -0.95
N LYS A 28 5.06 9.22 -0.34
CA LYS A 28 4.24 10.36 -0.79
C LYS A 28 4.46 10.74 -2.26
N PRO A 29 5.68 10.65 -2.84
CA PRO A 29 5.90 10.92 -4.26
C PRO A 29 5.11 10.00 -5.20
N LEU A 30 4.70 8.80 -4.77
CA LEU A 30 3.87 7.90 -5.59
C LEU A 30 2.49 8.49 -5.88
N ALA A 31 2.03 9.48 -5.10
CA ALA A 31 0.76 10.18 -5.35
C ALA A 31 0.72 10.88 -6.74
N GLU A 32 1.87 11.15 -7.34
CA GLU A 32 1.95 11.76 -8.68
C GLU A 32 1.49 10.82 -9.80
N PHE A 33 1.35 9.52 -9.53
CA PHE A 33 0.79 8.55 -10.47
C PHE A 33 -0.73 8.57 -10.52
N TYR A 34 -1.42 9.30 -9.63
CA TYR A 34 -2.89 9.27 -9.52
C TYR A 34 -3.55 10.43 -10.25
N THR A 35 -4.81 10.24 -10.67
CA THR A 35 -5.69 11.35 -11.01
C THR A 35 -6.05 12.15 -9.74
N ASP A 36 -6.49 13.39 -9.90
CA ASP A 36 -6.83 14.24 -8.74
C ASP A 36 -8.04 13.69 -7.95
N ASP A 37 -8.92 12.95 -8.61
CA ASP A 37 -10.15 12.35 -8.09
C ASP A 37 -10.04 10.83 -7.82
N ALA A 38 -8.83 10.27 -7.86
CA ALA A 38 -8.60 8.84 -7.73
C ALA A 38 -9.07 8.26 -6.39
N SER A 39 -9.28 6.93 -6.32
CA SER A 39 -9.54 6.24 -5.06
C SER A 39 -8.55 5.12 -4.75
N TYR A 40 -8.07 5.04 -3.52
CA TYR A 40 -7.17 3.97 -3.07
C TYR A 40 -7.71 3.32 -1.79
N GLY A 41 -7.92 2.00 -1.80
CA GLY A 41 -8.39 1.30 -0.61
C GLY A 41 -8.01 -0.17 -0.51
N TRP A 42 -8.21 -0.74 0.68
CA TRP A 42 -8.00 -2.14 1.03
C TRP A 42 -8.91 -2.54 2.22
N ASN A 43 -8.91 -3.83 2.56
CA ASN A 43 -9.71 -4.37 3.66
C ASN A 43 -8.85 -4.70 4.88
N ILE A 44 -9.36 -4.42 6.08
CA ILE A 44 -8.71 -4.72 7.37
C ILE A 44 -9.56 -5.74 8.13
N GLY A 45 -9.33 -7.00 7.81
CA GLY A 45 -10.02 -8.13 8.42
C GLY A 45 -11.55 -7.99 8.34
N PRO A 46 -12.31 -8.53 9.30
CA PRO A 46 -13.78 -8.57 9.23
C PRO A 46 -14.45 -7.30 9.79
N LYS A 47 -13.72 -6.18 9.95
CA LYS A 47 -14.22 -5.03 10.72
C LYS A 47 -14.27 -3.74 9.94
N GLU A 48 -13.23 -3.45 9.16
CA GLU A 48 -12.99 -2.12 8.62
C GLU A 48 -12.49 -2.16 7.18
N ASP A 49 -12.88 -1.13 6.43
CA ASP A 49 -12.36 -0.82 5.11
C ASP A 49 -11.50 0.44 5.25
N VAL A 50 -10.41 0.52 4.50
CA VAL A 50 -9.71 1.79 4.26
C VAL A 50 -10.00 2.25 2.85
N MET A 51 -10.37 3.52 2.71
CA MET A 51 -10.62 4.16 1.43
C MET A 51 -10.23 5.64 1.47
N CYS A 52 -9.24 6.00 0.67
CA CYS A 52 -8.83 7.38 0.45
C CYS A 52 -9.42 7.88 -0.88
N LEU A 53 -10.00 9.08 -0.86
CA LEU A 53 -10.60 9.74 -2.01
C LEU A 53 -9.82 11.00 -2.37
N GLY A 54 -9.40 11.07 -3.62
CA GLY A 54 -8.60 12.14 -4.18
C GLY A 54 -7.11 12.04 -3.83
N LYS A 55 -6.28 12.61 -4.71
CA LYS A 55 -4.82 12.55 -4.64
C LYS A 55 -4.25 13.02 -3.30
N ASP A 56 -4.80 14.09 -2.72
CA ASP A 56 -4.29 14.64 -1.47
C ASP A 56 -4.53 13.70 -0.29
N GLN A 57 -5.69 13.06 -0.21
CA GLN A 57 -5.95 12.08 0.84
C GLN A 57 -5.09 10.83 0.63
N ILE A 58 -4.92 10.39 -0.62
CA ILE A 58 -4.03 9.28 -0.97
C ILE A 58 -2.59 9.57 -0.52
N ARG A 59 -2.09 10.78 -0.80
CA ARG A 59 -0.74 11.22 -0.42
C ARG A 59 -0.56 11.24 1.09
N GLU A 60 -1.44 11.93 1.81
CA GLU A 60 -1.24 12.18 3.24
C GLU A 60 -1.62 10.97 4.11
N VAL A 61 -2.63 10.21 3.72
CA VAL A 61 -3.15 9.09 4.52
C VAL A 61 -2.56 7.77 4.06
N ALA A 62 -2.87 7.32 2.84
CA ALA A 62 -2.50 5.98 2.38
C ALA A 62 -0.98 5.83 2.17
N LEU A 63 -0.33 6.82 1.56
CA LEU A 63 1.11 6.82 1.30
C LEU A 63 1.92 7.52 2.40
N GLY A 64 1.24 8.19 3.33
CA GLY A 64 1.84 8.89 4.47
C GLY A 64 1.57 8.14 5.77
N LEU A 65 0.49 8.51 6.46
CA LEU A 65 0.14 8.00 7.80
C LEU A 65 0.12 6.47 7.91
N GLU A 66 -0.34 5.77 6.87
CA GLU A 66 -0.40 4.30 6.83
C GLU A 66 0.95 3.64 6.54
N MET A 67 1.91 4.39 5.98
CA MET A 67 3.26 3.92 5.72
C MET A 67 4.24 4.29 6.85
N GLU A 68 3.86 5.23 7.73
CA GLU A 68 4.66 5.57 8.92
C GLU A 68 4.96 4.32 9.78
N GLY A 69 6.23 4.18 10.15
CA GLY A 69 6.73 3.03 10.90
C GLY A 69 7.16 1.84 10.05
N LEU A 70 6.89 1.86 8.74
CA LEU A 70 7.26 0.78 7.81
C LEU A 70 8.51 1.12 7.00
N GLU A 71 9.34 2.06 7.47
CA GLU A 71 10.52 2.53 6.73
C GLU A 71 11.57 1.43 6.49
N ASN A 72 11.54 0.37 7.30
CA ASN A 72 12.37 -0.82 7.16
C ASN A 72 11.64 -1.99 6.47
N TRP A 73 10.46 -1.76 5.89
CA TRP A 73 9.72 -2.77 5.13
C TRP A 73 9.91 -2.54 3.64
N VAL A 74 10.02 -3.64 2.89
CA VAL A 74 10.06 -3.62 1.43
C VAL A 74 8.97 -4.52 0.86
N TYR A 75 8.42 -4.09 -0.28
CA TYR A 75 7.33 -4.74 -1.00
C TYR A 75 7.88 -5.30 -2.30
N GLU A 76 8.59 -6.43 -2.23
CA GLU A 76 9.28 -7.01 -3.37
C GLU A 76 8.27 -7.55 -4.41
N TYR A 77 8.10 -6.83 -5.51
CA TYR A 77 7.26 -7.27 -6.63
C TYR A 77 7.82 -8.54 -7.28
N ARG A 78 7.01 -9.59 -7.28
CA ARG A 78 7.32 -10.92 -7.84
C ARG A 78 6.79 -11.08 -9.25
N LYS A 79 5.67 -10.43 -9.56
CA LYS A 79 5.01 -10.52 -10.87
C LYS A 79 4.16 -9.28 -11.13
N VAL A 80 4.12 -8.86 -12.39
CA VAL A 80 3.16 -7.91 -12.92
C VAL A 80 2.34 -8.61 -14.00
N LEU A 81 1.02 -8.47 -13.94
CA LEU A 81 0.07 -8.86 -14.98
C LEU A 81 -0.60 -7.61 -15.53
N ILE A 82 -0.83 -7.57 -16.84
CA ILE A 82 -1.40 -6.40 -17.52
C ILE A 82 -2.58 -6.86 -18.37
N ASP A 83 -3.72 -6.20 -18.24
CA ASP A 83 -4.87 -6.29 -19.14
C ASP A 83 -5.02 -4.98 -19.93
N GLU A 84 -4.57 -5.01 -21.18
CA GLU A 84 -4.61 -3.88 -22.10
C GLU A 84 -6.03 -3.54 -22.58
N LYS A 85 -6.97 -4.50 -22.51
CA LYS A 85 -8.37 -4.28 -22.87
C LYS A 85 -9.14 -3.60 -21.75
N GLN A 86 -8.57 -3.54 -20.56
CA GLN A 86 -9.16 -2.86 -19.41
C GLN A 86 -8.27 -1.73 -18.87
N ASN A 87 -7.08 -1.47 -19.45
CA ASN A 87 -5.97 -0.71 -18.84
C ASN A 87 -5.86 -0.99 -17.33
N GLU A 88 -5.82 -2.26 -16.99
CA GLU A 88 -5.63 -2.72 -15.62
C GLU A 88 -4.29 -3.40 -15.46
N ILE A 89 -3.69 -3.22 -14.30
CA ILE A 89 -2.40 -3.79 -13.95
C ILE A 89 -2.52 -4.40 -12.55
N VAL A 90 -2.03 -5.62 -12.37
CA VAL A 90 -1.93 -6.26 -11.06
C VAL A 90 -0.47 -6.57 -10.76
N GLY A 91 0.03 -5.93 -9.72
CA GLY A 91 1.31 -6.28 -9.11
C GLY A 91 1.11 -7.26 -7.97
N PHE A 92 1.91 -8.32 -7.94
CA PHE A 92 1.99 -9.24 -6.81
C PHE A 92 3.31 -9.06 -6.11
N TRP A 93 3.28 -8.87 -4.79
CA TRP A 93 4.47 -8.57 -4.00
C TRP A 93 4.57 -9.42 -2.72
N LYS A 94 5.80 -9.55 -2.24
CA LYS A 94 6.14 -10.06 -0.90
C LYS A 94 6.33 -8.89 0.05
N GLN A 95 6.06 -9.10 1.34
CA GLN A 95 6.38 -8.12 2.37
C GLN A 95 7.54 -8.64 3.20
N ILE A 96 8.59 -7.84 3.33
CA ILE A 96 9.81 -8.23 4.01
C ILE A 96 10.19 -7.09 4.96
N ALA A 97 10.29 -7.39 6.25
CA ALA A 97 10.76 -6.47 7.26
C ALA A 97 12.26 -6.66 7.51
N HIS A 98 13.04 -5.59 7.40
CA HIS A 98 14.47 -5.57 7.73
C HIS A 98 14.67 -5.26 9.22
N LYS A 99 15.42 -6.13 9.91
CA LYS A 99 15.70 -5.98 11.34
C LYS A 99 16.96 -5.16 11.58
N SER A 100 17.06 -4.60 12.79
CA SER A 100 18.22 -3.83 13.25
C SER A 100 19.52 -4.65 13.30
N ASP A 101 19.41 -5.98 13.45
CA ASP A 101 20.53 -6.93 13.45
C ASP A 101 21.01 -7.33 12.04
N GLY A 102 20.39 -6.79 10.98
CA GLY A 102 20.70 -7.09 9.59
C GLY A 102 19.97 -8.31 9.02
N GLY A 103 19.14 -8.99 9.82
CA GLY A 103 18.26 -10.05 9.35
C GLY A 103 17.00 -9.54 8.63
N THR A 104 16.23 -10.47 8.06
CA THR A 104 14.94 -10.18 7.41
C THR A 104 13.87 -11.13 7.91
N ASP A 105 12.65 -10.63 8.12
CA ASP A 105 11.46 -11.43 8.34
C ASP A 105 10.48 -11.24 7.18
N GLU A 106 10.21 -12.31 6.45
CA GLU A 106 9.16 -12.32 5.43
C GLU A 106 7.80 -12.54 6.13
N ILE A 107 6.85 -11.65 5.84
CA ILE A 107 5.46 -11.87 6.22
C ILE A 107 4.90 -12.89 5.25
N TYR A 108 4.59 -14.09 5.76
CA TYR A 108 4.13 -15.22 4.95
C TYR A 108 2.88 -14.87 4.14
N GLY A 109 2.91 -15.25 2.86
CA GLY A 109 1.79 -15.05 1.93
C GLY A 109 2.21 -14.27 0.68
N ILE A 110 1.21 -13.74 -0.01
CA ILE A 110 1.38 -12.83 -1.15
C ILE A 110 0.40 -11.68 -0.94
N GLY A 111 0.86 -10.46 -1.22
CA GLY A 111 -0.03 -9.32 -1.38
C GLY A 111 -0.04 -8.86 -2.83
N GLY A 112 -0.84 -7.86 -3.10
CA GLY A 112 -0.84 -7.23 -4.40
C GLY A 112 -1.54 -5.89 -4.42
N SER A 113 -1.26 -5.16 -5.49
CA SER A 113 -1.85 -3.88 -5.81
C SER A 113 -2.46 -3.99 -7.21
N TRP A 114 -3.75 -3.69 -7.30
CA TRP A 114 -4.52 -3.71 -8.54
C TRP A 114 -4.86 -2.28 -8.93
N PHE A 115 -4.45 -1.89 -10.12
CA PHE A 115 -4.57 -0.54 -10.65
C PHE A 115 -5.49 -0.52 -11.87
N ARG A 116 -6.27 0.55 -12.00
CA ARG A 116 -6.91 0.95 -13.25
C ARG A 116 -6.38 2.31 -13.67
N LEU A 117 -5.98 2.42 -14.93
CA LEU A 117 -5.41 3.65 -15.49
C LEU A 117 -6.40 4.38 -16.41
N ASP A 118 -6.39 5.70 -16.37
CA ASP A 118 -7.13 6.57 -17.28
C ASP A 118 -6.45 6.64 -18.68
N GLU A 119 -6.97 7.50 -19.55
CA GLU A 119 -6.39 7.73 -20.87
C GLU A 119 -5.02 8.43 -20.85
N ASN A 120 -4.65 9.07 -19.74
CA ASN A 120 -3.38 9.73 -19.52
C ASN A 120 -2.36 8.84 -18.79
N LEU A 121 -2.70 7.57 -18.55
CA LEU A 121 -1.90 6.61 -17.77
C LEU A 121 -1.70 7.04 -16.30
N LEU A 122 -2.70 7.72 -15.74
CA LEU A 122 -2.80 7.99 -14.30
C LEU A 122 -3.77 7.01 -13.65
N ILE A 123 -3.52 6.66 -12.40
CA ILE A 123 -4.34 5.75 -11.61
C ILE A 123 -5.68 6.42 -11.30
N GLU A 124 -6.78 5.87 -11.82
CA GLU A 124 -8.17 6.22 -11.47
C GLU A 124 -8.55 5.56 -10.13
N TRP A 125 -8.10 4.32 -9.93
CA TRP A 125 -8.22 3.65 -8.65
C TRP A 125 -7.16 2.58 -8.43
N GLN A 126 -6.84 2.36 -7.16
CA GLN A 126 -5.98 1.26 -6.70
C GLN A 126 -6.67 0.44 -5.60
N ARG A 127 -6.52 -0.88 -5.64
CA ARG A 127 -6.97 -1.79 -4.59
C ARG A 127 -5.85 -2.69 -4.15
N ASP A 128 -5.57 -2.63 -2.85
CA ASP A 128 -4.57 -3.50 -2.24
C ASP A 128 -5.23 -4.67 -1.53
N PHE A 129 -4.55 -5.81 -1.58
CA PHE A 129 -4.97 -7.02 -0.88
C PHE A 129 -3.75 -7.72 -0.28
N PHE A 130 -3.89 -8.17 0.95
CA PHE A 130 -2.88 -8.91 1.68
C PHE A 130 -3.54 -9.63 2.86
N ASP A 131 -2.82 -10.57 3.47
CA ASP A 131 -3.31 -11.26 4.65
C ASP A 131 -3.08 -10.41 5.91
N PHE A 132 -4.15 -9.77 6.38
CA PHE A 132 -4.13 -8.96 7.59
C PHE A 132 -3.72 -9.75 8.84
N GLY A 133 -4.09 -11.03 8.95
CA GLY A 133 -3.73 -11.86 10.11
C GLY A 133 -2.23 -12.12 10.20
N HIS A 134 -1.57 -12.35 9.06
CA HIS A 134 -0.11 -12.48 9.00
C HIS A 134 0.60 -11.16 9.31
N VAL A 135 0.10 -10.03 8.80
CA VAL A 135 0.64 -8.70 9.12
C VAL A 135 0.48 -8.38 10.61
N GLN A 136 -0.71 -8.63 11.17
CA GLN A 136 -0.97 -8.42 12.61
C GLN A 136 -0.03 -9.27 13.48
N LYS A 137 0.19 -10.54 13.11
CA LYS A 137 1.13 -11.41 13.82
C LYS A 137 2.57 -10.85 13.77
N ALA A 138 2.99 -10.32 12.62
CA ALA A 138 4.30 -9.69 12.50
C ALA A 138 4.44 -8.47 13.43
N PHE A 139 3.44 -7.58 13.47
CA PHE A 139 3.43 -6.45 14.42
C PHE A 139 3.49 -6.91 15.88
N MET A 140 2.73 -7.94 16.26
CA MET A 140 2.77 -8.48 17.63
C MET A 140 4.15 -9.04 18.01
N ASN A 141 4.86 -9.67 17.06
CA ASN A 141 6.22 -10.15 17.28
C ASN A 141 7.22 -9.00 17.45
N LEU A 142 7.09 -7.93 16.66
CA LEU A 142 7.90 -6.72 16.80
C LEU A 142 7.67 -6.03 18.15
N ILE A 143 6.41 -5.93 18.59
CA ILE A 143 6.07 -5.42 19.93
C ILE A 143 6.70 -6.28 21.03
N GLY A 144 6.60 -7.60 20.92
CA GLY A 144 7.11 -8.53 21.93
C GLY A 144 8.65 -8.61 22.01
N SER A 145 9.36 -8.35 20.90
CA SER A 145 10.83 -8.34 20.85
C SER A 145 11.46 -7.05 21.37
N GLY A 146 10.72 -5.94 21.33
CA GLY A 146 11.24 -4.62 21.67
C GLY A 146 12.01 -3.93 20.55
N ASP A 147 12.05 -4.53 19.35
CA ASP A 147 12.73 -4.01 18.15
C ASP A 147 11.86 -3.00 17.37
N LEU A 148 11.07 -2.18 18.09
CA LEU A 148 10.23 -1.16 17.48
C LEU A 148 11.06 0.08 17.14
N THR A 149 10.99 0.53 15.90
CA THR A 149 11.46 1.88 15.56
C THR A 149 10.60 2.92 16.30
N PRO A 150 11.13 4.12 16.60
CA PRO A 150 10.34 5.17 17.23
C PRO A 150 9.08 5.55 16.44
N THR A 151 9.11 5.45 15.12
CA THR A 151 7.95 5.69 14.23
C THR A 151 6.93 4.58 14.34
N MET A 152 7.35 3.30 14.34
CA MET A 152 6.45 2.16 14.56
C MET A 152 5.82 2.20 15.95
N GLN A 153 6.57 2.59 16.98
CA GLN A 153 6.03 2.74 18.33
C GLN A 153 4.89 3.78 18.35
N LYS A 154 5.07 4.94 17.72
CA LYS A 154 4.01 5.95 17.59
C LYS A 154 2.78 5.43 16.84
N ARG A 155 2.98 4.65 15.77
CA ARG A 155 1.89 4.00 15.02
C ARG A 155 1.07 3.09 15.94
N ILE A 156 1.74 2.27 16.75
CA ILE A 156 1.08 1.36 17.69
C ILE A 156 0.34 2.14 18.78
N GLU A 157 0.97 3.16 19.37
CA GLU A 157 0.35 4.01 20.39
C GLU A 157 -0.92 4.68 19.86
N ARG A 158 -0.90 5.19 18.62
CA ARG A 158 -2.06 5.75 17.92
C ARG A 158 -3.19 4.72 17.79
N SER A 159 -2.86 3.50 17.35
CA SER A 159 -3.83 2.41 17.23
C SER A 159 -4.44 2.02 18.59
N LEU A 160 -3.63 1.92 19.64
CA LEU A 160 -4.08 1.61 21.01
C LEU A 160 -4.93 2.72 21.63
N ALA A 161 -4.67 3.98 21.30
CA ALA A 161 -5.47 5.12 21.74
C ALA A 161 -6.87 5.15 21.10
N GLY A 162 -7.14 4.28 20.11
CA GLY A 162 -8.41 4.24 19.40
C GLY A 162 -8.61 5.46 18.50
N GLU A 163 -7.52 6.10 18.07
CA GLU A 163 -7.59 7.23 17.16
C GLU A 163 -8.17 6.77 15.82
N LYS A 164 -9.26 7.41 15.40
CA LYS A 164 -9.85 7.13 14.09
C LYS A 164 -9.05 7.87 13.03
N LEU A 165 -8.25 7.11 12.31
CA LEU A 165 -7.53 7.64 11.16
C LEU A 165 -8.52 8.04 10.05
N PRO A 166 -8.27 9.16 9.33
CA PRO A 166 -9.04 9.48 8.14
C PRO A 166 -9.02 8.31 7.15
N GLY A 167 -10.12 8.12 6.43
CA GLY A 167 -10.22 7.04 5.44
C GLY A 167 -10.61 5.68 5.99
N TYR A 168 -10.81 5.52 7.30
CA TYR A 168 -11.36 4.29 7.89
C TYR A 168 -12.89 4.30 7.90
N TYR A 169 -13.49 3.20 7.45
CA TYR A 169 -14.93 3.00 7.40
C TYR A 169 -15.29 1.66 8.03
N PRO A 170 -16.49 1.53 8.65
CA PRO A 170 -17.02 0.22 8.98
C PRO A 170 -17.07 -0.68 7.74
N LEU A 171 -16.90 -1.98 7.94
CA LEU A 171 -16.92 -2.98 6.85
C LEU A 171 -18.11 -2.75 5.90
N GLY A 172 -17.82 -2.60 4.61
CA GLY A 172 -18.82 -2.43 3.55
C GLY A 172 -19.47 -1.06 3.49
N GLN A 173 -18.95 -0.07 4.21
CA GLN A 173 -19.46 1.31 4.22
C GLN A 173 -18.47 2.32 3.61
N ALA A 174 -17.40 1.86 2.99
CA ALA A 174 -16.51 2.72 2.23
C ALA A 174 -17.25 3.44 1.08
N PRO A 175 -16.90 4.69 0.77
CA PRO A 175 -17.57 5.50 -0.24
C PRO A 175 -17.27 5.07 -1.69
N SER A 176 -16.33 4.15 -1.89
CA SER A 176 -15.97 3.56 -3.18
C SER A 176 -15.82 2.05 -2.98
N PRO A 177 -16.21 1.21 -3.96
CA PRO A 177 -16.16 -0.24 -3.80
C PRO A 177 -14.72 -0.72 -3.68
N LEU A 178 -14.49 -1.73 -2.83
CA LEU A 178 -13.24 -2.49 -2.85
C LEU A 178 -13.25 -3.51 -3.98
N PHE A 179 -14.42 -4.04 -4.35
CA PHE A 179 -14.89 -4.41 -5.70
C PHE A 179 -16.37 -4.84 -5.61
#